data_AF-A0AAU4Z1S0-F1
#
_entry.id   AF-A0AAU4Z1S0-F1
#
_cell.length_a   1.000
_cell.length_b   1.000
_cell.length_c   1.000
_cell.angle_alpha   90.00
_cell.angle_beta   90.00
_cell.angle_gamma   90.00
#
_symmetry.space_group_name_H-M   'P 1'
#
loop_
_entity.id
_entity.type
_entity.pdbx_description
1 polymer ?
#
loop_
_entity_poly.entity_id
_entity_poly.type
_entity_poly.pdbx_seq_one_letter_code
_entity_poly.pdbx_strand_id
1 'polypeptide(L)' 'MAESALLAVYQRILTAVRQAAGPVATRQIGEVLGLDTGVRGRLEPLRGKLTKLADRGWLHKRPDGKFTTRP' A
#
# COMPACT_ATOMS: atom_id res chain seq x y z
N MET A 1 -19.46 8.68 -9.18
CA MET A 1 -18.89 7.64 -10.08
C MET A 1 -17.40 7.36 -9.83
N ALA A 2 -16.81 7.70 -8.67
CA ALA A 2 -15.36 7.54 -8.42
C ALA A 2 -15.00 6.47 -7.36
N GLU A 3 -16.00 5.84 -6.74
CA GLU A 3 -15.79 4.89 -5.65
C GLU A 3 -15.26 3.53 -6.14
N SER A 4 -15.68 3.09 -7.33
CA SER A 4 -15.25 1.84 -7.95
C SER A 4 -13.76 1.87 -8.38
N ALA A 5 -13.28 3.02 -8.88
CA ALA A 5 -11.88 3.20 -9.25
C ALA A 5 -10.95 3.27 -8.02
N LEU A 6 -11.45 3.88 -6.93
CA LEU A 6 -10.79 3.84 -5.62
C LEU A 6 -10.72 2.41 -5.09
N LEU A 7 -11.78 1.61 -5.23
CA LEU A 7 -11.76 0.20 -4.85
C LEU A 7 -10.68 -0.58 -5.62
N ALA A 8 -10.55 -0.36 -6.93
CA ALA A 8 -9.57 -1.07 -7.76
C ALA A 8 -8.12 -0.79 -7.33
N VAL A 9 -7.77 0.45 -6.98
CA VAL A 9 -6.43 0.78 -6.49
C VAL A 9 -6.17 0.19 -5.10
N TYR A 10 -7.17 0.19 -4.21
CA TYR A 10 -7.04 -0.44 -2.90
C TYR A 10 -6.92 -1.96 -3.00
N GLN A 11 -7.68 -2.61 -3.89
CA GLN A 11 -7.57 -4.04 -4.15
C GLN A 11 -6.18 -4.39 -4.70
N ARG A 12 -5.64 -3.62 -5.65
CA ARG A 12 -4.27 -3.85 -6.15
C ARG A 12 -3.22 -3.73 -5.04
N ILE A 13 -3.34 -2.74 -4.16
CA ILE A 13 -2.47 -2.60 -2.98
C ILE A 13 -2.55 -3.85 -2.10
N LEU A 14 -3.76 -4.27 -1.75
CA LEU A 14 -3.97 -5.44 -0.88
C LEU A 14 -3.42 -6.72 -1.52
N THR A 15 -3.65 -6.92 -2.82
CA THR A 15 -3.09 -8.04 -3.58
C THR A 15 -1.56 -7.99 -3.59
N ALA A 16 -0.95 -6.83 -3.82
CA ALA A 16 0.50 -6.68 -3.81
C ALA A 16 1.10 -7.05 -2.44
N VAL A 17 0.50 -6.57 -1.35
CA VAL A 17 0.96 -6.91 0.01
C VAL A 17 0.72 -8.39 0.33
N ARG A 18 -0.36 -8.99 -0.17
CA ARG A 18 -0.65 -10.43 -0.01
C ARG A 18 0.34 -11.30 -0.78
N GLN A 19 0.66 -10.94 -2.02
CA GLN A 19 1.59 -11.67 -2.89
C GLN A 19 3.02 -11.65 -2.35
N ALA A 20 3.42 -10.57 -1.69
CA ALA A 20 4.73 -10.47 -1.08
C ALA A 20 4.94 -11.40 0.14
N ALA A 21 3.86 -12.02 0.66
CA ALA A 21 3.87 -13.00 1.75
C ALA A 21 4.69 -12.56 3.00
N GLY A 22 4.90 -11.26 3.19
CA GLY A 22 5.83 -10.72 4.17
C GLY A 22 5.79 -9.19 4.28
N PRO A 23 6.69 -8.59 5.07
CA PRO A 23 6.70 -7.14 5.31
C PRO A 23 7.12 -6.34 4.08
N VAL A 24 6.18 -5.58 3.52
CA VAL A 24 6.39 -4.81 2.28
C VAL A 24 6.58 -3.33 2.58
N ALA A 25 7.64 -2.73 2.03
CA ALA A 25 7.85 -1.29 2.14
C ALA A 25 6.93 -0.50 1.21
N THR A 26 6.67 0.78 1.54
CA THR A 26 5.89 1.69 0.68
C THR A 26 6.45 1.77 -0.74
N ARG A 27 7.78 1.73 -0.87
CA ARG A 27 8.48 1.70 -2.16
C ARG A 27 8.09 0.47 -3.00
N GLN A 28 8.19 -0.72 -2.43
CA GLN A 28 7.86 -1.96 -3.14
C GLN A 28 6.38 -2.01 -3.57
N ILE A 29 5.47 -1.52 -2.72
CA ILE A 29 4.06 -1.39 -3.10
C ILE A 29 3.90 -0.39 -4.25
N GLY A 30 4.64 0.72 -4.21
CA GLY A 30 4.69 1.69 -5.32
C GLY A 30 5.19 1.07 -6.62
N GLU A 31 6.25 0.25 -6.57
CA GLU A 31 6.80 -0.45 -7.74
C GLU A 31 5.77 -1.42 -8.35
N VAL A 32 5.08 -2.21 -7.52
CA VAL A 32 4.03 -3.12 -8.00
C VAL A 32 2.84 -2.37 -8.60
N LEU A 33 2.54 -1.17 -8.11
CA LEU A 33 1.51 -0.30 -8.67
C LEU A 33 1.96 0.46 -9.93
N GLY A 34 3.22 0.32 -10.35
CA GLY A 34 3.80 1.09 -11.47
C GLY A 34 3.94 2.57 -11.15
N LEU A 35 3.98 2.94 -9.86
CA LEU A 35 4.28 4.30 -9.43
C LEU A 35 5.78 4.53 -9.54
N ASP A 36 6.15 5.70 -10.04
CA ASP A 36 7.55 6.11 -10.07
C ASP A 36 8.06 6.31 -8.63
N THR A 37 8.82 5.33 -8.16
CA THR A 37 9.34 5.28 -6.79
C THR A 37 10.67 6.00 -6.62
N GLY A 38 11.25 6.49 -7.73
CA GLY A 38 12.39 7.39 -7.73
C GLY A 38 12.01 8.81 -7.28
N VAL A 39 10.77 9.22 -7.51
CA VAL A 39 10.25 10.53 -7.08
C VAL A 39 9.61 10.42 -5.69
N ARG A 40 10.28 10.96 -4.65
CA ARG A 40 9.77 10.97 -3.27
C ARG A 40 8.34 11.51 -3.17
N GLY A 41 8.01 12.55 -3.92
CA GLY A 41 6.67 13.16 -3.93
C GLY A 41 5.54 12.24 -4.42
N ARG A 42 5.84 11.16 -5.17
CA ARG A 42 4.84 10.16 -5.56
C ARG A 42 4.58 9.12 -4.47
N LEU A 43 5.55 8.89 -3.58
CA LEU A 43 5.43 7.92 -2.49
C LEU A 43 4.75 8.49 -1.25
N GLU A 44 4.86 9.80 -0.99
CA GLU A 44 4.16 10.46 0.13
C GLU A 44 2.64 10.23 0.13
N PRO A 45 1.90 10.48 -0.97
CA PRO A 45 0.46 10.21 -1.02
C PRO A 45 0.14 8.71 -0.90
N LEU A 46 1.00 7.83 -1.41
CA LEU A 46 0.85 6.38 -1.26
C LEU A 46 1.02 5.96 0.21
N ARG A 47 2.01 6.51 0.91
CA ARG A 47 2.26 6.26 2.33
C ARG A 47 1.07 6.68 3.19
N GLY A 48 0.45 7.83 2.87
CA GLY A 48 -0.77 8.28 3.52
C GLY A 48 -1.93 7.30 3.33
N LYS A 49 -2.13 6.79 2.10
CA LYS A 49 -3.16 5.78 1.80
C LYS A 49 -2.90 4.46 2.54
N LEU A 50 -1.67 3.97 2.55
CA LEU A 50 -1.28 2.75 3.26
C LEU A 50 -1.47 2.88 4.77
N THR A 51 -1.16 4.05 5.33
CA THR A 51 -1.39 4.33 6.75
C THR A 51 -2.88 4.35 7.07
N LYS A 52 -3.72 4.96 6.22
CA LYS A 52 -5.19 4.91 6.38
C LYS A 52 -5.75 3.49 6.28
N LEU A 53 -5.23 2.66 5.37
CA LEU A 53 -5.64 1.24 5.29
C LEU A 53 -5.22 0.47 6.55
N ALA A 54 -4.05 0.77 7.09
CA ALA A 54 -3.59 0.14 8.33
C ALA A 54 -4.40 0.58 9.55
N ASP A 55 -4.73 1.87 9.64
CA ASP A 55 -5.60 2.44 10.68
C ASP A 55 -7.00 1.83 10.65
N ARG A 56 -7.55 1.59 9.45
CA ARG A 56 -8.81 0.86 9.27
C ARG A 56 -8.74 -0.64 9.58
N GLY A 57 -7.56 -1.16 9.94
CA GLY A 57 -7.37 -2.58 10.28
C GLY A 57 -7.23 -3.54 9.10
N TRP A 58 -7.10 -3.03 7.86
CA TRP A 58 -6.93 -3.86 6.65
C TRP A 58 -5.48 -4.31 6.47
N LEU A 59 -4.53 -3.51 6.95
CA LEU A 59 -3.10 -3.80 6.91
C LEU A 59 -2.51 -3.66 8.32
N HIS A 60 -1.44 -4.40 8.59
CA HIS A 60 -0.66 -4.21 9.80
C HIS A 60 0.59 -3.38 9.47
N LYS A 61 0.67 -2.18 10.03
CA LYS A 61 1.87 -1.33 9.93
C LYS A 61 2.85 -1.70 11.03
N ARG A 62 4.02 -2.20 10.64
CA ARG A 62 5.12 -2.53 11.55
C ARG A 62 5.87 -1.26 12.00
N PRO A 63 6.54 -1.28 13.17
CA PRO A 63 7.39 -0.18 13.64
C PRO A 63 8.53 0.15 12.66
N ASP A 64 8.95 -0.85 11.87
CA ASP A 64 9.97 -0.74 10.81
C ASP A 64 9.51 0.06 9.56
N GLY A 65 8.27 0.58 9.55
CA GLY A 65 7.71 1.33 8.42
C GLY A 65 7.21 0.45 7.26
N LYS A 66 7.15 -0.87 7.47
CA LYS A 66 6.64 -1.87 6.51
C LYS A 66 5.20 -2.23 6.79
N PHE A 67 4.49 -2.71 5.77
CA PHE A 67 3.09 -3.11 5.84
C PHE A 67 2.97 -4.60 5.55
N THR A 68 2.17 -5.31 6.33
CA THR A 68 1.82 -6.72 6.10
C THR A 68 0.31 -6.86 5.98
N THR A 69 -0.14 -7.85 5.23
CA THR A 69 -1.54 -8.28 5.32
C THR A 69 -1.75 -8.90 6.70
N ARG A 70 -2.87 -8.56 7.35
CA ARG A 70 -3.32 -9.29 8.53
C ARG A 70 -3.93 -10.62 8.03
N PRO A 71 -3.61 -11.77 8.64
CA PRO A 71 -4.30 -13.02 8.35
C PRO A 71 -5.80 -12.92 8.67
#